data_AF-A0A8X7B931-F1
#
_entry.id   AF-A0A8X7B931-F1
#
_cell.length_a   1.000
_cell.length_b   1.000
_cell.length_c   1.000
_cell.angle_alpha   90.00
_cell.angle_beta   90.00
_cell.angle_gamma   90.00
#
_symmetry.space_group_name_H-M   'P 1'
#
loop_
_entity.id
_entity.type
_entity.pdbx_description
1 polymer ?
#
loop_
_entity_poly.entity_id
_entity_poly.type
_entity_poly.pdbx_seq_one_letter_code
_entity_poly.pdbx_strand_id
1 'polypeptide(L)' 'MYCASSSDKGKLHGFADASEKCYGAVIYCRSQSPDGATTVKLVTSKSRWAPVKSVTMPRLELCAAVLLAKLMKRV' A
#
# COMPACT_ATOMS: atom_id res chain seq x y z
N MET A 1 -8.77 2.11 -0.54
CA MET A 1 -9.58 2.30 0.69
C MET A 1 -8.72 3.09 1.67
N TYR A 2 -9.06 4.34 1.97
CA TYR A 2 -8.26 5.21 2.86
C TYR A 2 -8.83 5.16 4.28
N CYS A 3 -7.98 4.90 5.28
CA CYS A 3 -8.33 5.01 6.69
C CYS A 3 -7.55 6.19 7.29
N ALA A 4 -8.23 7.16 7.91
CA ALA A 4 -7.61 8.32 8.53
C ALA A 4 -7.94 8.37 10.03
N SER A 5 -6.93 8.45 10.89
CA SER A 5 -7.07 8.84 12.30
C SER A 5 -6.41 10.20 12.54
N SER A 6 -7.01 11.00 13.43
CA SER A 6 -6.63 12.35 13.79
C SER A 6 -5.79 12.37 15.07
N SER A 7 -4.48 12.42 14.92
CA SER A 7 -3.51 12.94 15.90
C SER A 7 -2.23 13.19 15.12
N ASP A 8 -1.52 14.28 15.42
CA ASP A 8 -0.35 14.78 14.68
C ASP A 8 0.86 13.85 14.83
N LYS A 9 0.75 12.67 14.22
CA LYS A 9 1.73 11.59 14.12
C LYS A 9 1.61 11.10 12.67
N GLY A 10 2.75 10.96 11.97
CA GLY A 10 2.78 10.68 10.53
C GLY A 10 1.78 9.61 10.10
N LYS A 11 0.94 9.93 9.10
CA LYS A 11 -0.12 9.05 8.60
C LYS A 11 0.44 8.10 7.55
N LEU A 12 0.22 6.80 7.72
CA LEU A 12 0.58 5.80 6.72
C LEU A 12 -0.57 5.61 5.72
N HIS A 13 -0.24 5.65 4.44
CA HIS A 13 -1.15 5.45 3.32
C HIS A 13 -0.68 4.27 2.48
N GLY A 14 -1.48 3.20 2.49
CA GLY A 14 -1.23 2.00 1.72
C GLY A 14 -2.00 1.97 0.41
N PHE A 15 -1.34 1.57 -0.68
CA PHE A 15 -1.95 1.33 -1.98
C PHE A 15 -1.62 -0.08 -2.44
N ALA A 16 -2.55 -0.70 -3.15
CA ALA A 16 -2.40 -2.03 -3.71
C ALA A 16 -2.94 -2.01 -5.13
N ASP A 17 -2.25 -2.69 -6.04
CA ASP A 17 -2.62 -2.77 -7.44
C ASP A 17 -2.29 -4.16 -8.00
N ALA A 18 -3.02 -4.57 -9.03
CA ALA A 18 -2.88 -5.87 -9.67
C ALA A 18 -3.09 -5.80 -11.18
N SER A 19 -2.28 -6.60 -11.87
CA SER A 19 -2.36 -6.85 -13.31
C SER A 19 -2.27 -8.35 -13.56
N GLU A 20 -2.60 -8.79 -14.77
CA GLU A 20 -2.45 -10.20 -15.18
C GLU A 20 -1.02 -10.75 -15.04
N LYS A 21 -0.01 -9.86 -15.03
CA LYS A 21 1.40 -10.23 -14.94
C LYS A 21 1.95 -10.18 -13.53
N CYS A 22 1.47 -9.27 -12.70
CA CYS A 22 1.99 -9.06 -11.35
C CYS A 22 1.00 -8.31 -10.47
N TYR A 23 1.17 -8.42 -9.16
CA TYR A 23 0.46 -7.63 -8.17
C TYR A 23 1.44 -7.05 -7.15
N GLY A 24 1.08 -5.92 -6.55
CA GLY A 24 1.98 -5.20 -5.68
C GLY A 24 1.26 -4.30 -4.69
N ALA A 25 2.03 -3.85 -3.70
CA ALA A 25 1.57 -2.92 -2.69
C ALA A 25 2.69 -1.94 -2.31
N VAL A 26 2.29 -0.73 -1.92
CA VAL A 26 3.19 0.36 -1.54
C VAL A 26 2.63 1.11 -0.34
N ILE A 27 3.50 1.58 0.55
CA ILE A 27 3.15 2.37 1.73
C ILE A 27 3.90 3.69 1.67
N TYR A 28 3.16 4.78 1.80
CA TYR A 28 3.67 6.14 1.94
C TYR A 28 3.42 6.65 3.36
N CYS A 29 4.31 7.49 3.87
CA CYS A 29 4.10 8.25 5.11
C CYS A 29 3.88 9.71 4.76
N ARG A 30 2.74 10.25 5.17
CA ARG A 30 2.40 11.67 5.11
C ARG A 30 2.62 12.28 6.49
N SER A 31 3.53 13.24 6.56
CA SER A 31 3.77 14.07 7.76
C SER A 31 3.41 15.52 7.46
N GLN A 32 3.01 16.25 8.48
CA GLN A 32 2.80 17.69 8.40
C GLN A 32 3.77 18.34 9.38
N SER A 33 4.52 19.35 8.94
CA SER A 33 5.37 20.13 9.83
C SER A 33 4.52 21.08 10.68
N PRO A 34 5.04 21.55 11.82
CA PRO A 34 4.39 22.60 12.61
C PRO A 34 4.07 23.86 11.79
N ASP A 35 4.90 24.16 10.79
CA ASP A 35 4.71 25.28 9.85
C ASP A 35 3.64 25.01 8.78
N GLY A 36 2.93 23.88 8.87
CA GLY A 36 1.86 23.48 7.97
C GLY A 36 2.31 22.77 6.68
N ALA A 37 3.62 22.63 6.44
CA ALA A 37 4.14 21.99 5.24
C ALA A 37 3.88 20.47 5.25
N THR A 38 3.23 19.95 4.21
CA THR A 38 2.98 18.50 4.09
C THR A 38 4.10 17.83 3.31
N THR A 39 4.70 16.78 3.86
CA THR A 39 5.67 15.93 3.15
C THR A 39 5.15 14.50 3.05
N VAL A 40 5.23 13.92 1.86
CA VAL A 40 4.89 12.52 1.60
C VAL A 40 6.15 11.78 1.18
N LYS A 41 6.49 10.68 1.86
CA LYS A 41 7.66 9.85 1.54
C LYS A 41 7.25 8.41 1.31
N LEU A 42 7.88 7.76 0.34
CA LEU A 42 7.80 6.31 0.18
C LEU A 42 8.47 5.64 1.39
N VAL A 43 7.76 4.75 2.06
CA VAL A 43 8.30 3.98 3.20
C VAL A 43 8.79 2.62 2.70
N THR A 44 7.92 1.88 2.04
CA THR A 44 8.25 0.55 1.51
C THR A 44 7.29 0.15 0.39
N SER A 45 7.74 -0.76 -0.46
CA SER A 45 6.92 -1.38 -1.49
C SER A 45 7.29 -2.85 -1.65
N LYS A 46 6.35 -3.64 -2.18
CA LYS A 46 6.58 -5.05 -2.52
C LYS A 46 5.70 -5.46 -3.68
N SER A 47 6.28 -6.21 -4.60
CA SER A 47 5.58 -6.80 -5.74
C SER A 47 5.82 -8.30 -5.82
N ARG A 48 4.95 -9.00 -6.55
CA ARG A 48 5.02 -10.43 -6.85
C ARG A 48 4.51 -10.69 -8.26
N TRP A 49 5.15 -11.61 -8.97
CA TRP A 49 4.64 -12.12 -10.23
C TRP A 49 3.32 -12.87 -10.02
N ALA A 50 2.39 -12.72 -10.97
CA ALA A 50 1.17 -13.48 -10.98
C ALA A 50 1.49 -14.97 -11.18
N PRO A 51 0.72 -15.90 -10.60
CA PRO A 51 0.92 -17.33 -10.84
C PRO A 51 0.85 -17.68 -12.33
N VAL A 52 1.63 -18.68 -12.74
CA VAL A 52 1.63 -19.19 -14.13
C VAL A 52 0.26 -19.73 -14.53
N LYS A 53 -0.47 -20.31 -13.56
CA LYS A 53 -1.87 -20.69 -13.75
C LYS A 53 -2.72 -19.43 -13.76
N SER A 54 -3.56 -19.29 -14.79
CA SER A 54 -4.47 -18.16 -14.91
C SER A 54 -5.31 -18.02 -13.64
N VAL A 55 -5.32 -16.80 -13.12
CA VAL A 55 -6.12 -16.41 -11.97
C VAL A 55 -6.98 -15.23 -12.38
N THR A 56 -8.20 -15.16 -11.88
CA THR A 56 -9.10 -14.05 -12.22
C THR A 56 -8.54 -12.72 -11.68
N MET A 57 -8.81 -11.63 -12.39
CA MET A 57 -8.40 -10.28 -11.98
C MET A 57 -8.83 -9.92 -10.54
N PRO A 58 -10.08 -10.18 -10.10
CA PRO A 58 -10.48 -9.91 -8.72
C PRO A 58 -9.65 -10.67 -7.67
N ARG A 59 -9.17 -11.88 -8.00
CA ARG A 59 -8.32 -12.66 -7.08
C ARG A 59 -6.91 -12.08 -7.00
N LEU A 60 -6.39 -11.54 -8.10
CA LEU A 60 -5.10 -10.84 -8.10
C LEU A 60 -5.18 -9.52 -7.31
N GLU A 61 -6.26 -8.75 -7.46
CA GLU A 61 -6.53 -7.56 -6.63
C GLU A 61 -6.61 -7.89 -5.15
N LEU A 62 -7.31 -8.99 -4.78
CA LEU A 62 -7.35 -9.47 -3.40
C LEU A 62 -5.96 -9.88 -2.91
N CYS A 63 -5.15 -10.53 -3.74
CA CYS A 63 -3.76 -10.84 -3.39
C CYS A 63 -2.92 -9.58 -3.14
N ALA A 64 -3.11 -8.52 -3.93
CA ALA A 64 -2.47 -7.21 -3.72
C ALA A 64 -2.89 -6.60 -2.37
N ALA A 65 -4.19 -6.60 -2.06
CA ALA A 65 -4.72 -6.09 -0.79
C ALA A 65 -4.17 -6.88 0.42
N VAL A 66 -4.10 -8.21 0.32
CA VAL A 66 -3.49 -9.06 1.35
C VAL A 66 -2.00 -8.79 1.49
N LEU A 67 -1.29 -8.55 0.38
CA LEU A 67 0.12 -8.16 0.40
C LEU A 67 0.30 -6.84 1.15
N LEU A 68 -0.56 -5.86 0.88
CA LEU A 68 -0.56 -4.57 1.57
C LEU A 68 -0.80 -4.72 3.07
N ALA A 69 -1.83 -5.46 3.48
CA ALA A 69 -2.13 -5.68 4.90
C ALA A 69 -0.96 -6.33 5.64
N LYS A 70 -0.27 -7.29 4.99
CA LYS A 70 0.94 -7.92 5.53
C LYS A 70 2.13 -6.97 5.60
N LEU A 71 2.29 -6.06 4.65
CA LEU A 71 3.33 -5.02 4.68
C LEU A 71 3.05 -4.02 5.80
N MET A 72 1.81 -3.55 5.94
CA MET A 72 1.42 -2.60 6.98
C MET A 72 1.59 -3.16 8.39
N LYS A 73 1.49 -4.48 8.58
CA LYS A 73 1.79 -5.12 9.88
C LYS A 73 3.30 -5.20 10.20
N ARG A 74 4.18 -5.05 9.20
CA ARG A 74 5.64 -5.15 9.36
C ARG A 74 6.34 -3.80 9.48
N VAL A 75 5.69 -2.73 9.00
CA VAL A 75 6.10 -1.34 9.18
C VAL A 75 5.61 -0.87 10.55
#